data_AF-A0A7S0RGC1-F1
#
_entry.id   AF-A0A7S0RGC1-F1
#
_cell.length_a   1.000
_cell.length_b   1.000
_cell.length_c   1.000
_cell.angle_alpha   90.00
_cell.angle_beta   90.00
_cell.angle_gamma   90.00
#
_symmetry.space_group_name_H-M   'P 1'
#
loop_
_entity.id
_entity.type
_entity.pdbx_description
1 polymer ?
#
loop_
_entity_poly.entity_id
_entity_poly.type
_entity_poly.pdbx_seq_one_letter_code
_entity_poly.pdbx_strand_id
1 'polypeptide(L)'
;RPVVFSAGVPSTFLTNFRASLEFLEQLEKYCLTRQSLNAFRSSTIMSAFLKRWNTSVYFTLRFQEIAGALDQALGSFTLNKVESKKGGQFAMSATTVVWECLEKCWADEIFLPALSDRFLKLALQLLSRYQGWLVSGISARTAALNSQLSGAGGAPPSTPPPAGVPQKSTAGDWTAGSSAEELAMVRHDAECLADLVEGSYTATVELTLAHLPPPAISGIRDAFSQGAVKLRAVLPDIDALCTTSVVDKCVEVLKQMRGITATYRMTNKPLPTRHSHFVPSILGPLKTFISGDQAHGMSEVAQGKLVRAVAEQVTEKYDGMANDLVNTIRKTEMSLKRLKGRRDTKAAAGAQSGEALSDTDKICHQLLLDVQEYGRQLSQVGVAPESVSSYERLSETVNPTKEGPPTAAQ
;
A
#
# COMPACT_ATOMS: atom_id res chain seq x y z
N ARG A 1 -6.61 -52.39 -6.40
CA ARG A 1 -7.75 -51.65 -7.01
C ARG A 1 -7.33 -51.27 -8.42
N PRO A 2 -8.23 -51.30 -9.43
CA PRO A 2 -7.88 -50.88 -10.78
C PRO A 2 -7.35 -49.44 -10.76
N VAL A 3 -6.26 -49.18 -11.50
CA VAL A 3 -5.63 -47.86 -11.59
C VAL A 3 -6.63 -46.80 -12.07
N VAL A 4 -7.64 -47.21 -12.84
CA VAL A 4 -8.73 -46.37 -13.40
C VAL A 4 -9.45 -45.52 -12.35
N PHE A 5 -9.62 -46.02 -11.12
CA PHE A 5 -10.31 -45.30 -10.02
C PHE A 5 -9.36 -44.51 -9.10
N SER A 6 -8.06 -44.52 -9.39
CA SER A 6 -7.06 -43.93 -8.51
C SER A 6 -7.06 -42.42 -8.63
N ALA A 7 -7.27 -41.73 -7.51
CA ALA A 7 -7.15 -40.27 -7.44
C ALA A 7 -5.69 -39.78 -7.46
N GLY A 8 -4.70 -40.69 -7.36
CA GLY A 8 -3.27 -40.33 -7.26
C GLY A 8 -2.71 -39.60 -8.50
N VAL A 9 -3.44 -39.63 -9.62
CA VAL A 9 -3.20 -38.78 -10.78
C VAL A 9 -4.50 -38.01 -11.04
N PRO A 10 -4.67 -36.79 -10.49
CA PRO A 10 -5.95 -36.08 -10.52
C PRO A 10 -6.53 -35.87 -11.92
N SER A 11 -5.71 -35.51 -12.89
CA SER A 11 -6.15 -35.27 -14.27
C SER A 11 -6.77 -36.53 -14.87
N THR A 12 -6.06 -37.66 -14.81
CA THR A 12 -6.55 -38.96 -15.27
C THR A 12 -7.79 -39.41 -14.50
N PHE A 13 -7.84 -39.16 -13.19
CA PHE A 13 -9.02 -39.45 -12.38
C PHE A 13 -10.26 -38.68 -12.88
N LEU A 14 -10.12 -37.38 -13.15
CA LEU A 14 -11.23 -36.56 -13.64
C LEU A 14 -11.70 -37.03 -15.02
N THR A 15 -10.79 -37.26 -15.96
CA THR A 15 -11.11 -37.79 -17.30
C THR A 15 -11.88 -39.10 -17.20
N ASN A 16 -11.36 -40.06 -16.42
CA ASN A 16 -12.01 -41.36 -16.27
C ASN A 16 -13.36 -41.25 -15.54
N PHE A 17 -13.47 -40.36 -14.55
CA PHE A 17 -14.71 -40.15 -13.83
C PHE A 17 -15.80 -39.56 -14.74
N ARG A 18 -15.46 -38.55 -15.55
CA ARG A 18 -16.37 -37.95 -16.53
C ARG A 18 -16.83 -38.98 -17.56
N ALA A 19 -15.91 -39.77 -18.12
CA ALA A 19 -16.25 -40.85 -19.04
C ALA A 19 -17.18 -41.89 -18.38
N SER A 20 -17.01 -42.15 -17.09
CA SER A 20 -17.90 -43.05 -16.35
C SER A 20 -19.31 -42.48 -16.16
N LEU A 21 -19.43 -41.16 -15.94
CA LEU A 21 -20.73 -40.50 -15.84
C LEU A 21 -21.45 -40.46 -17.19
N GLU A 22 -20.72 -40.18 -18.27
CA GLU A 22 -21.28 -40.21 -19.63
C GLU A 22 -21.75 -41.63 -19.99
N PHE A 23 -20.97 -42.66 -19.65
CA PHE A 23 -21.39 -44.05 -19.80
C PHE A 23 -22.68 -44.35 -19.04
N LEU A 24 -22.80 -43.88 -17.79
CA LEU A 24 -24.01 -44.04 -17.00
C LEU A 24 -25.21 -43.31 -17.62
N GLU A 25 -25.01 -42.09 -18.13
CA GLU A 25 -26.04 -41.34 -18.84
C GLU A 25 -26.51 -42.10 -20.10
N GLN A 26 -25.60 -42.75 -20.83
CA GLN A 26 -25.99 -43.62 -21.96
C GLN A 26 -26.83 -44.82 -21.52
N LEU A 27 -26.51 -45.43 -20.37
CA LEU A 27 -27.33 -46.51 -19.81
C LEU A 27 -28.73 -46.02 -19.37
N GLU A 28 -28.81 -44.82 -18.81
CA GLU A 28 -30.09 -44.21 -18.42
C GLU A 28 -31.04 -44.03 -19.61
N LYS A 29 -30.53 -43.85 -20.84
CA LYS A 29 -31.35 -43.75 -22.06
C LYS A 29 -32.14 -45.02 -22.37
N TYR A 30 -31.75 -46.19 -21.84
CA TYR A 30 -32.50 -47.43 -21.97
C TYR A 30 -33.65 -47.56 -20.95
N CYS A 31 -33.73 -46.67 -19.97
CA CYS A 31 -34.82 -46.63 -18.99
C CYS A 31 -36.04 -45.90 -19.59
N LEU A 32 -36.98 -46.65 -20.18
CA LEU A 32 -38.12 -46.10 -20.92
C LEU A 32 -39.19 -45.42 -20.07
N THR A 33 -39.18 -45.63 -18.75
CA THR A 33 -40.14 -45.03 -17.81
C THR A 33 -39.44 -44.32 -16.65
N ARG A 34 -40.07 -43.26 -16.12
CA ARG A 34 -39.55 -42.53 -14.93
C ARG A 34 -39.35 -43.44 -13.72
N GLN A 35 -40.19 -44.46 -13.56
CA GLN A 35 -40.06 -45.45 -12.50
C GLN A 35 -38.81 -46.32 -12.69
N SER A 36 -38.55 -46.80 -13.92
CA SER A 36 -37.34 -47.58 -14.22
C SER A 36 -36.06 -46.77 -14.05
N LEU A 37 -36.06 -45.50 -14.46
CA LEU A 37 -34.93 -44.59 -14.27
C LEU A 37 -34.64 -44.34 -12.79
N ASN A 38 -35.67 -44.07 -11.99
CA ASN A 38 -35.52 -43.89 -10.55
C ASN A 38 -34.98 -45.17 -9.89
N ALA A 39 -35.49 -46.35 -10.26
CA ALA A 39 -35.02 -47.63 -9.75
C ALA A 39 -33.54 -47.90 -10.12
N PHE A 40 -33.12 -47.56 -11.34
CA PHE A 40 -31.73 -47.65 -11.77
C PHE A 40 -30.83 -46.72 -10.94
N ARG A 41 -31.19 -45.44 -10.82
CA ARG A 41 -30.45 -44.43 -10.04
C ARG A 41 -30.36 -44.77 -8.55
N SER A 42 -31.41 -45.34 -7.97
CA SER A 42 -31.45 -45.77 -6.57
C SER A 42 -30.89 -47.18 -6.35
N SER A 43 -30.43 -47.87 -7.39
CA SER A 43 -29.95 -49.25 -7.27
C SER A 43 -28.68 -49.34 -6.43
N THR A 44 -28.52 -50.45 -5.72
CA THR A 44 -27.32 -50.75 -4.93
C THR A 44 -26.08 -50.85 -5.83
N ILE A 45 -26.24 -51.30 -7.08
CA ILE A 45 -25.17 -51.41 -8.07
C ILE A 45 -24.67 -50.02 -8.48
N MET A 46 -25.57 -49.09 -8.79
CA MET A 46 -25.23 -47.69 -9.12
C MET A 46 -24.49 -47.02 -7.95
N SER A 47 -25.02 -47.17 -6.74
CA SER A 47 -24.36 -46.65 -5.53
C SER A 47 -22.98 -47.27 -5.31
N ALA A 48 -22.85 -48.59 -5.45
CA ALA A 48 -21.57 -49.29 -5.29
C ALA A 48 -20.55 -48.90 -6.35
N PHE A 49 -20.99 -48.63 -7.59
CA PHE A 49 -20.14 -48.13 -8.67
C PHE A 49 -19.63 -46.71 -8.36
N LEU A 50 -20.51 -45.78 -8.03
CA LEU A 50 -20.12 -44.39 -7.71
C LEU A 50 -19.20 -44.31 -6.48
N LYS A 51 -19.42 -45.16 -5.46
CA LYS A 51 -18.55 -45.24 -4.26
C LYS A 51 -17.11 -45.66 -4.56
N ARG A 52 -16.81 -46.22 -5.75
CA ARG A 52 -15.43 -46.53 -6.15
C ARG A 52 -14.61 -45.28 -6.43
N TRP A 53 -15.27 -44.18 -6.81
CA TRP A 53 -14.65 -42.90 -7.09
C TRP A 53 -14.48 -42.10 -5.81
N ASN A 54 -13.25 -42.01 -5.33
CA ASN A 54 -12.95 -41.22 -4.13
C ASN A 54 -12.79 -39.74 -4.49
N THR A 55 -13.92 -39.07 -4.76
CA THR A 55 -13.97 -37.64 -5.08
C THR A 55 -13.41 -36.77 -3.95
N SER A 56 -13.46 -37.25 -2.70
CA SER A 56 -12.87 -36.54 -1.58
C SER A 56 -11.34 -36.51 -1.64
N VAL A 57 -10.68 -37.62 -1.98
CA VAL A 57 -9.21 -37.65 -2.15
C VAL A 57 -8.80 -36.83 -3.37
N TYR A 58 -9.56 -36.90 -4.45
CA TYR A 58 -9.37 -36.03 -5.61
C TYR A 58 -9.36 -34.55 -5.20
N PHE A 59 -10.38 -34.11 -4.46
CA PHE A 59 -10.45 -32.74 -3.96
C PHE A 59 -9.27 -32.39 -3.06
N THR A 60 -8.86 -33.27 -2.14
CA THR A 60 -7.72 -33.01 -1.26
C THR A 60 -6.44 -32.73 -2.06
N LEU A 61 -6.17 -33.49 -3.12
CA LEU A 61 -5.00 -33.28 -3.97
C LEU A 61 -5.09 -31.95 -4.74
N ARG A 62 -6.25 -31.64 -5.32
CA ARG A 62 -6.48 -30.35 -6.00
C ARG A 62 -6.41 -29.16 -5.05
N PHE A 63 -6.93 -29.31 -3.83
CA PHE A 63 -6.82 -28.31 -2.77
C PHE A 63 -5.35 -28.06 -2.43
N GLN A 64 -4.56 -29.11 -2.20
CA GLN A 64 -3.13 -28.97 -1.88
C GLN A 64 -2.35 -28.33 -3.03
N GLU A 65 -2.66 -28.69 -4.27
CA GLU A 65 -2.06 -28.08 -5.47
C GLU A 65 -2.37 -26.58 -5.56
N ILE A 66 -3.65 -26.20 -5.46
CA ILE A 66 -4.09 -24.82 -5.63
C ILE A 66 -3.72 -23.95 -4.41
N ALA A 67 -4.14 -24.37 -3.22
CA ALA A 67 -3.90 -23.61 -2.00
C ALA A 67 -2.40 -23.59 -1.63
N GLY A 68 -1.67 -24.68 -1.89
CA GLY A 68 -0.23 -24.75 -1.65
C GLY A 68 0.58 -23.82 -2.56
N ALA A 69 0.18 -23.66 -3.83
CA ALA A 69 0.79 -22.68 -4.73
C ALA A 69 0.63 -21.25 -4.19
N LEU A 70 -0.56 -20.91 -3.69
CA LEU A 70 -0.79 -19.61 -3.06
C LEU A 70 0.04 -19.45 -1.77
N ASP A 71 0.03 -20.45 -0.89
CA ASP A 71 0.76 -20.40 0.38
C ASP A 71 2.27 -20.23 0.15
N GLN A 72 2.82 -20.85 -0.90
CA GLN A 72 4.21 -20.67 -1.31
C GLN A 72 4.48 -19.23 -1.79
N ALA A 73 3.60 -18.67 -2.62
CA ALA A 73 3.74 -17.31 -3.14
C ALA A 73 3.66 -16.26 -2.02
N LEU A 74 2.70 -16.41 -1.10
CA LEU A 74 2.52 -15.50 0.05
C LEU A 74 3.58 -15.69 1.13
N GLY A 75 4.26 -16.84 1.15
CA GLY A 75 5.37 -17.13 2.04
C GLY A 75 6.67 -16.40 1.69
N SER A 76 6.74 -15.73 0.54
CA SER A 76 7.89 -14.88 0.20
C SER A 76 7.95 -13.65 1.09
N PHE A 77 9.16 -13.35 1.59
CA PHE A 77 9.43 -12.17 2.43
C PHE A 77 9.72 -10.90 1.60
N THR A 78 9.67 -10.99 0.27
CA THR A 78 9.92 -9.87 -0.63
C THR A 78 8.80 -9.73 -1.65
N LEU A 79 8.48 -8.49 -2.00
CA LEU A 79 7.56 -8.22 -3.11
C LEU A 79 8.28 -8.50 -4.43
N ASN A 80 7.84 -9.54 -5.12
CA ASN A 80 8.38 -9.91 -6.41
C ASN A 80 7.49 -9.34 -7.51
N LYS A 81 8.05 -8.42 -8.31
CA LYS A 81 7.37 -7.85 -9.47
C LYS A 81 7.29 -8.90 -10.58
N VAL A 82 6.23 -8.86 -11.37
CA VAL A 82 6.12 -9.70 -12.56
C VAL A 82 7.07 -9.16 -13.64
N GLU A 83 8.08 -9.96 -14.00
CA GLU A 83 8.92 -9.68 -15.16
C GLU A 83 8.14 -9.98 -16.45
N SER A 84 7.34 -9.04 -16.97
CA SER A 84 6.69 -9.26 -18.26
C SER A 84 6.77 -8.06 -19.21
N LYS A 85 7.30 -8.35 -20.41
CA LYS A 85 7.23 -7.52 -21.63
C LYS A 85 5.87 -7.61 -22.34
N LYS A 86 4.92 -8.40 -21.81
CA LYS A 86 3.56 -8.57 -22.32
C LYS A 86 2.59 -8.23 -21.18
N GLY A 87 1.95 -7.06 -21.27
CA GLY A 87 1.12 -6.46 -20.22
C GLY A 87 0.25 -7.46 -19.46
N GLY A 88 0.73 -7.89 -18.30
CA GLY A 88 -0.08 -8.61 -17.32
C GLY A 88 -0.98 -7.62 -16.58
N GLN A 89 -2.14 -8.09 -16.14
CA GLN A 89 -3.11 -7.27 -15.41
C GLN A 89 -2.66 -6.93 -13.98
N PHE A 90 -1.70 -7.68 -13.44
CA PHE A 90 -1.15 -7.48 -12.10
C PHE A 90 0.34 -7.19 -12.16
N ALA A 91 0.78 -6.30 -11.28
CA ALA A 91 2.18 -5.92 -11.12
C ALA A 91 2.95 -6.89 -10.21
N MET A 92 2.27 -7.51 -9.23
CA MET A 92 2.89 -8.42 -8.26
C MET A 92 2.67 -9.88 -8.61
N SER A 93 3.73 -10.68 -8.45
CA SER A 93 3.69 -12.13 -8.62
C SER A 93 2.71 -12.78 -7.66
N ALA A 94 2.64 -12.30 -6.40
CA ALA A 94 1.70 -12.81 -5.41
C ALA A 94 0.24 -12.70 -5.87
N THR A 95 -0.17 -11.54 -6.40
CA THR A 95 -1.53 -11.31 -6.90
C THR A 95 -1.81 -12.15 -8.14
N THR A 96 -0.83 -12.28 -9.04
CA THR A 96 -0.95 -13.14 -10.22
C THR A 96 -1.27 -14.59 -9.82
N VAL A 97 -0.56 -15.13 -8.82
CA VAL A 97 -0.81 -16.48 -8.32
C VAL A 97 -2.19 -16.59 -7.66
N VAL A 98 -2.65 -15.58 -6.93
CA VAL A 98 -4.03 -15.55 -6.39
C VAL A 98 -5.04 -15.70 -7.51
N TRP A 99 -4.89 -14.91 -8.58
CA TRP A 99 -5.80 -14.93 -9.72
C TRP A 99 -5.80 -16.29 -10.42
N GLU A 100 -4.62 -16.84 -10.72
CA GLU A 100 -4.50 -18.18 -11.33
C GLU A 100 -5.15 -19.27 -10.46
N CYS A 101 -4.97 -19.20 -9.14
CA CYS A 101 -5.58 -20.16 -8.21
C CYS A 101 -7.11 -20.04 -8.18
N LEU A 102 -7.65 -18.83 -8.29
CA LEU A 102 -9.09 -18.58 -8.41
C LEU A 102 -9.65 -19.17 -9.71
N GLU A 103 -9.00 -18.90 -10.85
CA GLU A 103 -9.40 -19.45 -12.15
C GLU A 103 -9.34 -20.98 -12.17
N LYS A 104 -8.29 -21.58 -11.60
CA LYS A 104 -8.13 -23.04 -11.48
C LYS A 104 -9.28 -23.71 -10.73
N CYS A 105 -9.96 -23.02 -9.81
CA CYS A 105 -11.10 -23.60 -9.10
C CYS A 105 -12.28 -23.92 -10.03
N TRP A 106 -12.36 -23.27 -11.19
CA TRP A 106 -13.47 -23.38 -12.14
C TRP A 106 -13.03 -23.86 -13.53
N ALA A 107 -11.72 -24.07 -13.73
CA ALA A 107 -11.17 -24.61 -14.97
C ALA A 107 -11.75 -26.00 -15.26
N ASP A 108 -12.12 -26.27 -16.52
CA ASP A 108 -12.76 -27.53 -16.90
C ASP A 108 -11.91 -28.76 -16.53
N GLU A 109 -10.59 -28.66 -16.63
CA GLU A 109 -9.63 -29.74 -16.30
C GLU A 109 -9.47 -30.02 -14.79
N ILE A 110 -10.14 -29.25 -13.93
CA ILE A 110 -10.04 -29.35 -12.48
C ILE A 110 -11.43 -29.45 -11.83
N PHE A 111 -12.36 -28.61 -12.27
CA PHE A 111 -13.66 -28.47 -11.65
C PHE A 111 -14.49 -29.76 -11.79
N LEU A 112 -15.16 -30.12 -10.70
CA LEU A 112 -16.10 -31.22 -10.68
C LEU A 112 -17.43 -30.74 -10.08
N PRO A 113 -18.56 -30.78 -10.83
CA PRO A 113 -19.84 -30.26 -10.36
C PRO A 113 -20.31 -30.88 -9.03
N ALA A 114 -20.02 -32.15 -8.79
CA ALA A 114 -20.33 -32.84 -7.53
C ALA A 114 -19.57 -32.30 -6.30
N LEU A 115 -18.59 -31.42 -6.50
CA LEU A 115 -17.76 -30.79 -5.46
C LEU A 115 -17.88 -29.26 -5.48
N SER A 116 -18.93 -28.72 -6.08
CA SER A 116 -19.14 -27.27 -6.25
C SER A 116 -19.03 -26.49 -4.93
N ASP A 117 -19.60 -27.03 -3.85
CA ASP A 117 -19.55 -26.45 -2.50
C ASP A 117 -18.11 -26.32 -1.99
N ARG A 118 -17.27 -27.33 -2.27
CA ARG A 118 -15.87 -27.36 -1.83
C ARG A 118 -14.99 -26.42 -2.64
N PHE A 119 -15.20 -26.35 -3.96
CA PHE A 119 -14.48 -25.39 -4.82
C PHE A 119 -14.88 -23.95 -4.53
N LEU A 120 -16.17 -23.69 -4.28
CA LEU A 120 -16.65 -22.38 -3.83
C LEU A 120 -15.98 -21.98 -2.51
N LYS A 121 -15.96 -22.89 -1.53
CA LYS A 121 -15.28 -22.66 -0.25
C LYS A 121 -13.79 -22.38 -0.46
N LEU A 122 -13.11 -23.13 -1.33
CA LEU A 122 -11.70 -22.92 -1.64
C LEU A 122 -11.48 -21.52 -2.23
N ALA A 123 -12.25 -21.12 -3.23
CA ALA A 123 -12.16 -19.78 -3.83
C ALA A 123 -12.27 -18.65 -2.79
N LEU A 124 -13.25 -18.74 -1.89
CA LEU A 124 -13.42 -17.76 -0.81
C LEU A 124 -12.25 -17.81 0.20
N GLN A 125 -11.70 -19.00 0.47
CA GLN A 125 -10.53 -19.15 1.33
C GLN A 125 -9.27 -18.54 0.69
N LEU A 126 -9.08 -18.65 -0.62
CA LEU A 126 -7.95 -18.02 -1.32
C LEU A 126 -8.01 -16.49 -1.18
N LEU A 127 -9.18 -15.89 -1.40
CA LEU A 127 -9.39 -14.45 -1.20
C LEU A 127 -9.11 -14.03 0.25
N SER A 128 -9.66 -14.78 1.22
CA SER A 128 -9.45 -14.51 2.65
C SER A 128 -7.98 -14.59 3.06
N ARG A 129 -7.22 -15.54 2.52
CA ARG A 129 -5.79 -15.67 2.78
C ARG A 129 -5.00 -14.49 2.23
N TYR A 130 -5.28 -14.08 0.99
CA TYR A 130 -4.64 -12.91 0.40
C TYR A 130 -4.95 -11.62 1.17
N GLN A 131 -6.20 -11.43 1.57
CA GLN A 131 -6.60 -10.32 2.46
C GLN A 131 -5.83 -10.35 3.79
N GLY A 132 -5.75 -11.51 4.45
CA GLY A 132 -5.00 -11.67 5.69
C GLY A 132 -3.51 -11.32 5.52
N TRP A 133 -2.92 -11.70 4.39
CA TRP A 133 -1.54 -11.36 4.05
C TRP A 133 -1.33 -9.85 3.83
N LEU A 134 -2.27 -9.16 3.17
CA LEU A 134 -2.25 -7.70 3.01
C LEU A 134 -2.35 -7.00 4.36
N VAL A 135 -3.36 -7.36 5.17
CA VAL A 135 -3.61 -6.75 6.49
C VAL A 135 -2.42 -6.98 7.43
N SER A 136 -1.86 -8.19 7.44
CA SER A 136 -0.67 -8.50 8.25
C SER A 136 0.52 -7.64 7.84
N GLY A 137 0.79 -7.51 6.53
CA GLY A 137 1.87 -6.67 6.01
C GLY A 137 1.71 -5.20 6.38
N ILE A 138 0.53 -4.64 6.15
CA ILE A 138 0.19 -3.25 6.50
C ILE A 138 0.40 -3.01 8.01
N SER A 139 -0.14 -3.90 8.85
CA SER A 139 -0.04 -3.79 10.31
C SER A 139 1.41 -3.81 10.79
N ALA A 140 2.24 -4.71 10.23
CA ALA A 140 3.66 -4.79 10.55
C ALA A 140 4.40 -3.49 10.18
N ARG A 141 4.10 -2.91 9.01
CA ARG A 141 4.71 -1.64 8.59
C ARG A 141 4.32 -0.48 9.49
N THR A 142 3.04 -0.36 9.80
CA THR A 142 2.53 0.71 10.66
C THR A 142 3.14 0.63 12.06
N ALA A 143 3.28 -0.59 12.61
CA ALA A 143 3.96 -0.80 13.88
C ALA A 143 5.45 -0.38 13.83
N ALA A 144 6.16 -0.73 12.76
CA ALA A 144 7.55 -0.34 12.56
C ALA A 144 7.71 1.19 12.50
N LEU A 145 6.86 1.89 11.74
CA LEU A 145 6.87 3.36 11.65
C LEU A 145 6.61 4.01 13.04
N ASN A 146 5.62 3.53 13.78
CA ASN A 146 5.31 4.04 15.11
C ASN A 146 6.46 3.84 16.12
N SER A 147 7.20 2.74 16.00
CA SER A 147 8.38 2.49 16.84
C SER A 147 9.52 3.47 16.55
N GLN A 148 9.71 3.86 15.28
CA GLN A 148 10.72 4.86 14.87
C GLN A 148 10.38 6.25 15.40
N LEU A 149 9.10 6.65 15.36
CA LEU A 149 8.66 7.95 15.91
C LEU A 149 8.81 8.04 17.44
N SER A 150 8.65 6.93 18.16
CA SER A 150 8.69 6.92 19.63
C SER A 150 10.11 6.97 20.22
N GLY A 151 11.16 7.07 19.40
CA GLY A 151 12.55 7.14 19.89
C GLY A 151 13.04 5.88 20.60
N ALA A 152 12.28 4.77 20.54
CA ALA A 152 12.67 3.46 21.07
C ALA A 152 13.64 2.72 20.13
N GLY A 153 14.51 3.47 19.45
CA GLY A 153 15.66 2.96 18.72
C GLY A 153 16.73 2.48 19.69
N GLY A 154 16.44 1.41 20.42
CA GLY A 154 17.48 0.58 21.01
C GLY A 154 18.34 0.02 19.89
N ALA A 155 19.66 0.06 20.08
CA ALA A 155 20.63 -0.59 19.19
C ALA A 155 20.16 -2.00 18.78
N PRO A 156 20.52 -2.48 17.58
CA PRO A 156 20.32 -3.89 17.27
C PRO A 156 20.97 -4.72 18.39
N PRO A 157 20.34 -5.80 18.89
CA PRO A 157 20.98 -6.64 19.88
C PRO A 157 22.28 -7.17 19.27
N SER A 158 23.42 -6.73 19.81
CA SER A 158 24.77 -7.16 19.43
C SER A 158 25.09 -8.60 19.86
N THR A 159 24.07 -9.41 20.15
CA THR A 159 24.20 -10.83 20.45
C THR A 159 23.66 -11.63 19.27
N PRO A 160 24.49 -12.42 18.57
CA PRO A 160 23.97 -13.41 17.63
C PRO A 160 23.00 -14.32 18.39
N PRO A 161 21.81 -14.63 17.85
CA PRO A 161 20.95 -15.60 18.49
C PRO A 161 21.65 -16.97 18.49
N PRO A 162 21.45 -17.81 19.52
CA PRO A 162 21.95 -19.16 19.51
C PRO A 162 21.44 -19.89 18.27
N ALA A 163 22.36 -20.45 17.48
CA ALA A 163 22.04 -21.21 16.29
C ALA A 163 21.10 -22.37 16.64
N GLY A 164 19.87 -22.35 16.12
CA GLY A 164 18.95 -23.48 16.21
C GLY A 164 17.54 -23.20 16.71
N VAL A 165 17.17 -21.96 17.04
CA VAL A 165 15.74 -21.63 17.31
C VAL A 165 15.12 -21.08 16.02
N PRO A 166 14.12 -21.76 15.41
CA PRO A 166 13.39 -21.16 14.30
C PRO A 166 12.63 -19.95 14.85
N GLN A 167 13.10 -18.76 14.49
CA GLN A 167 12.34 -17.53 14.69
C GLN A 167 11.01 -17.73 13.95
N LYS A 168 9.90 -17.73 14.68
CA LYS A 168 8.56 -17.70 14.07
C LYS A 168 8.42 -16.34 13.37
N SER A 169 8.97 -16.25 12.16
CA SER A 169 8.67 -15.19 11.22
C SER A 169 7.19 -15.29 10.90
N THR A 170 6.40 -14.38 11.44
CA THR A 170 4.98 -14.28 11.11
C THR A 170 4.86 -13.92 9.63
N ALA A 171 3.99 -14.61 8.89
CA ALA A 171 3.63 -14.22 7.53
C ALA A 171 3.18 -12.75 7.53
N GLY A 172 3.93 -11.85 6.87
CA GLY A 172 3.68 -10.40 6.92
C GLY A 172 4.92 -9.50 6.92
N ASP A 173 6.14 -10.03 7.00
CA ASP A 173 7.37 -9.22 7.08
C ASP A 173 7.82 -8.58 5.74
N TRP A 174 7.01 -8.70 4.68
CA TRP A 174 7.35 -8.20 3.34
C TRP A 174 7.37 -6.67 3.26
N THR A 175 6.70 -5.98 4.19
CA THR A 175 6.60 -4.52 4.19
C THR A 175 7.80 -3.81 4.81
N ALA A 176 8.66 -4.49 5.57
CA ALA A 176 9.77 -3.85 6.29
C ALA A 176 10.77 -3.12 5.35
N GLY A 177 10.93 -3.60 4.11
CA GLY A 177 11.79 -2.99 3.09
C GLY A 177 11.05 -2.38 1.89
N SER A 178 9.71 -2.38 1.87
CA SER A 178 8.96 -1.97 0.69
C SER A 178 9.06 -0.47 0.42
N SER A 179 9.34 -0.14 -0.83
CA SER A 179 9.34 1.23 -1.37
C SER A 179 7.92 1.75 -1.61
N ALA A 180 7.75 3.07 -1.73
CA ALA A 180 6.46 3.68 -2.08
C ALA A 180 5.92 3.12 -3.41
N GLU A 181 6.81 2.89 -4.37
CA GLU A 181 6.53 2.35 -5.69
C GLU A 181 5.97 0.92 -5.60
N GLU A 182 6.55 0.08 -4.75
CA GLU A 182 6.06 -1.27 -4.46
C GLU A 182 4.70 -1.28 -3.75
N LEU A 183 4.50 -0.39 -2.79
CA LEU A 183 3.20 -0.24 -2.12
C LEU A 183 2.11 0.23 -3.11
N ALA A 184 2.45 1.12 -4.05
CA ALA A 184 1.52 1.56 -5.10
C ALA A 184 1.10 0.42 -6.04
N MET A 185 2.04 -0.48 -6.39
CA MET A 185 1.72 -1.69 -7.15
C MET A 185 0.80 -2.65 -6.36
N VAL A 186 1.08 -2.88 -5.07
CA VAL A 186 0.20 -3.72 -4.22
C VAL A 186 -1.21 -3.12 -4.13
N ARG A 187 -1.31 -1.79 -3.99
CA ARG A 187 -2.57 -1.05 -4.00
C ARG A 187 -3.33 -1.26 -5.32
N HIS A 188 -2.66 -1.07 -6.46
CA HIS A 188 -3.25 -1.28 -7.79
C HIS A 188 -3.77 -2.71 -7.94
N ASP A 189 -2.94 -3.69 -7.61
CA ASP A 189 -3.28 -5.11 -7.70
C ASP A 189 -4.49 -5.47 -6.84
N ALA A 190 -4.57 -4.96 -5.61
CA ALA A 190 -5.69 -5.20 -4.71
C ALA A 190 -7.00 -4.60 -5.24
N GLU A 191 -6.94 -3.40 -5.82
CA GLU A 191 -8.09 -2.74 -6.46
C GLU A 191 -8.54 -3.53 -7.71
N CYS A 192 -7.60 -3.88 -8.58
CA CYS A 192 -7.87 -4.64 -9.79
C CYS A 192 -8.46 -6.03 -9.49
N LEU A 193 -7.90 -6.73 -8.50
CA LEU A 193 -8.43 -8.02 -8.07
C LEU A 193 -9.85 -7.87 -7.51
N ALA A 194 -10.14 -6.82 -6.75
CA ALA A 194 -11.49 -6.57 -6.24
C ALA A 194 -12.50 -6.35 -7.38
N ASP A 195 -12.12 -5.58 -8.41
CA ASP A 195 -12.97 -5.32 -9.57
C ASP A 195 -13.22 -6.58 -10.40
N LEU A 196 -12.18 -7.40 -10.63
CA LEU A 196 -12.32 -8.68 -11.31
C LEU A 196 -13.19 -9.68 -10.54
N VAL A 197 -13.00 -9.77 -9.22
CA VAL A 197 -13.79 -10.64 -8.35
C VAL A 197 -15.27 -10.26 -8.40
N GLU A 198 -15.59 -8.98 -8.29
CA GLU A 198 -16.97 -8.49 -8.35
C GLU A 198 -17.58 -8.56 -9.75
N GLY A 199 -16.75 -8.46 -10.79
CA GLY A 199 -17.16 -8.50 -12.19
C GLY A 199 -17.08 -9.90 -12.81
N SER A 200 -16.12 -10.06 -13.73
CA SER A 200 -16.03 -11.23 -14.64
C SER A 200 -15.87 -12.56 -13.92
N TYR A 201 -15.19 -12.58 -12.78
CA TYR A 201 -15.00 -13.80 -12.00
C TYR A 201 -16.33 -14.30 -11.42
N THR A 202 -17.06 -13.44 -10.72
CA THR A 202 -18.38 -13.81 -10.18
C THR A 202 -19.33 -14.23 -11.31
N ALA A 203 -19.36 -13.50 -12.42
CA ALA A 203 -20.17 -13.86 -13.59
C ALA A 203 -19.84 -15.27 -14.12
N THR A 204 -18.56 -15.65 -14.15
CA THR A 204 -18.11 -16.99 -14.58
C THR A 204 -18.60 -18.07 -13.62
N VAL A 205 -18.53 -17.82 -12.31
CA VAL A 205 -19.02 -18.75 -11.28
C VAL A 205 -20.53 -18.92 -11.38
N GLU A 206 -21.28 -17.83 -11.55
CA GLU A 206 -22.74 -17.87 -11.74
C GLU A 206 -23.14 -18.69 -12.97
N LEU A 207 -22.43 -18.52 -14.08
CA LEU A 207 -22.67 -19.28 -15.32
C LEU A 207 -22.37 -20.77 -15.11
N THR A 208 -21.26 -21.10 -14.44
CA THR A 208 -20.86 -22.48 -14.13
C THR A 208 -21.88 -23.18 -13.22
N LEU A 209 -22.50 -22.42 -12.30
CA LEU A 209 -23.43 -22.93 -11.31
C LEU A 209 -24.90 -22.63 -11.63
N ALA A 210 -25.23 -22.24 -12.87
CA ALA A 210 -26.57 -21.79 -13.27
C ALA A 210 -27.70 -22.81 -13.05
N HIS A 211 -27.36 -24.08 -12.80
CA HIS A 211 -28.30 -25.14 -12.42
C HIS A 211 -28.82 -25.02 -10.98
N LEU A 212 -28.18 -24.21 -10.13
CA LEU A 212 -28.60 -23.95 -8.75
C LEU A 212 -29.80 -23.00 -8.68
N PRO A 213 -30.62 -23.06 -7.62
CA PRO A 213 -31.77 -22.18 -7.48
C PRO A 213 -31.33 -20.71 -7.29
N PRO A 214 -32.14 -19.72 -7.73
CA PRO A 214 -31.76 -18.30 -7.71
C PRO A 214 -31.26 -17.77 -6.34
N PRO A 215 -31.83 -18.16 -5.19
CA PRO A 215 -31.30 -17.72 -3.88
C PRO A 215 -29.86 -18.17 -3.62
N ALA A 216 -29.46 -19.35 -4.12
CA ALA A 216 -28.09 -19.84 -3.96
C ALA A 216 -27.12 -19.03 -4.81
N ILE A 217 -27.50 -18.68 -6.04
CA ILE A 217 -26.71 -17.81 -6.93
C ILE A 217 -26.54 -16.42 -6.31
N SER A 218 -27.61 -15.84 -5.76
CA SER A 218 -27.53 -14.57 -5.04
C SER A 218 -26.56 -14.64 -3.86
N GLY A 219 -26.62 -15.71 -3.05
CA GLY A 219 -25.70 -15.89 -1.93
C GLY A 219 -24.24 -16.02 -2.36
N ILE A 220 -23.96 -16.62 -3.52
CA ILE A 220 -22.61 -16.70 -4.10
C ILE A 220 -22.11 -15.31 -4.50
N ARG A 221 -22.95 -14.55 -5.21
CA ARG A 221 -22.64 -13.15 -5.58
C ARG A 221 -22.34 -12.30 -4.36
N ASP A 222 -23.18 -12.38 -3.33
CA ASP A 222 -23.02 -11.62 -2.10
C ASP A 222 -21.71 -12.01 -1.38
N ALA A 223 -21.34 -13.29 -1.38
CA ALA A 223 -20.10 -13.75 -0.77
C ALA A 223 -18.85 -13.19 -1.47
N PHE A 224 -18.84 -13.18 -2.81
CA PHE A 224 -17.72 -12.59 -3.57
C PHE A 224 -17.70 -11.06 -3.50
N SER A 225 -18.85 -10.40 -3.53
CA SER A 225 -18.95 -8.95 -3.32
C SER A 225 -18.40 -8.56 -1.94
N GLN A 226 -18.74 -9.30 -0.88
CA GLN A 226 -18.13 -9.10 0.45
C GLN A 226 -16.61 -9.30 0.43
N GLY A 227 -16.11 -10.26 -0.35
CA GLY A 227 -14.68 -10.44 -0.60
C GLY A 227 -14.05 -9.21 -1.24
N ALA A 228 -14.64 -8.68 -2.31
CA ALA A 228 -14.17 -7.47 -2.99
C ALA A 228 -14.20 -6.24 -2.07
N VAL A 229 -15.27 -6.05 -1.27
CA VAL A 229 -15.37 -4.97 -0.28
C VAL A 229 -14.21 -5.02 0.73
N LYS A 230 -13.87 -6.21 1.23
CA LYS A 230 -12.74 -6.37 2.17
C LYS A 230 -11.38 -6.08 1.52
N LEU A 231 -11.20 -6.39 0.24
CA LEU A 231 -9.99 -5.97 -0.50
C LEU A 231 -9.93 -4.46 -0.65
N ARG A 232 -11.04 -3.81 -0.98
CA ARG A 232 -11.08 -2.34 -1.10
C ARG A 232 -10.89 -1.63 0.24
N ALA A 233 -11.30 -2.27 1.34
CA ALA A 233 -11.15 -1.72 2.68
C ALA A 233 -9.68 -1.54 3.11
N VAL A 234 -8.73 -2.27 2.52
CA VAL A 234 -7.30 -2.10 2.85
C VAL A 234 -6.61 -1.00 2.05
N LEU A 235 -7.22 -0.51 0.96
CA LEU A 235 -6.60 0.49 0.07
C LEU A 235 -6.23 1.79 0.79
N PRO A 236 -7.08 2.38 1.66
CA PRO A 236 -6.74 3.61 2.37
C PRO A 236 -5.51 3.47 3.27
N ASP A 237 -5.30 2.30 3.87
CA ASP A 237 -4.12 2.06 4.72
C ASP A 237 -2.84 1.97 3.87
N ILE A 238 -2.92 1.34 2.69
CA ILE A 238 -1.80 1.31 1.73
C ILE A 238 -1.52 2.72 1.22
N ASP A 239 -2.55 3.52 0.91
CA ASP A 239 -2.43 4.92 0.51
C ASP A 239 -1.70 5.76 1.57
N ALA A 240 -2.02 5.57 2.85
CA ALA A 240 -1.36 6.23 3.96
C ALA A 240 0.13 5.84 4.08
N LEU A 241 0.46 4.56 3.86
CA LEU A 241 1.85 4.07 3.86
C LEU A 241 2.65 4.62 2.67
N CYS A 242 2.07 4.64 1.47
CA CYS A 242 2.67 5.28 0.29
C CYS A 242 2.96 6.75 0.56
N THR A 243 1.95 7.47 1.07
CA THR A 243 2.05 8.90 1.41
C THR A 243 3.17 9.13 2.40
N THR A 244 3.22 8.38 3.50
CA THR A 244 4.26 8.50 4.53
C THR A 244 5.65 8.26 3.94
N SER A 245 5.82 7.22 3.12
CA SER A 245 7.10 6.92 2.49
C SER A 245 7.60 8.03 1.56
N VAL A 246 6.70 8.66 0.79
CA VAL A 246 7.07 9.80 -0.08
C VAL A 246 7.36 11.05 0.76
N VAL A 247 6.54 11.33 1.79
CA VAL A 247 6.75 12.45 2.72
C VAL A 247 8.12 12.36 3.38
N ASP A 248 8.50 11.17 3.89
CA ASP A 248 9.79 10.96 4.53
C ASP A 248 10.96 11.31 3.60
N LYS A 249 10.91 10.84 2.33
CA LYS A 249 11.90 11.18 1.30
C LYS A 249 11.98 12.69 1.05
N CYS A 250 10.83 13.39 0.98
CA CYS A 250 10.78 14.85 0.83
C CYS A 250 11.35 15.59 2.05
N VAL A 251 11.03 15.12 3.26
CA VAL A 251 11.51 15.69 4.53
C VAL A 251 13.02 15.50 4.69
N GLU A 252 13.61 14.41 4.20
CA GLU A 252 15.07 14.26 4.17
C GLU A 252 15.76 15.38 3.37
N VAL A 253 15.19 15.80 2.24
CA VAL A 253 15.70 16.96 1.47
C VAL A 253 15.53 18.24 2.28
N LEU A 254 14.38 18.43 2.92
CA LEU A 254 14.05 19.60 3.72
C LEU A 254 15.00 19.82 4.91
N LYS A 255 15.61 18.76 5.47
CA LYS A 255 16.61 18.87 6.55
C LYS A 255 17.81 19.77 6.20
N GLN A 256 18.10 19.96 4.91
CA GLN A 256 19.16 20.87 4.44
C GLN A 256 18.92 22.34 4.82
N MET A 257 17.68 22.72 5.14
CA MET A 257 17.30 24.04 5.66
C MET A 257 18.12 24.43 6.91
N ARG A 258 18.56 23.47 7.73
CA ARG A 258 19.41 23.74 8.89
C ARG A 258 20.72 24.46 8.52
N GLY A 259 21.22 24.25 7.29
CA GLY A 259 22.42 24.91 6.75
C GLY A 259 22.25 26.41 6.48
N ILE A 260 21.02 26.95 6.42
CA ILE A 260 20.78 28.39 6.23
C ILE A 260 21.41 29.20 7.36
N THR A 261 21.29 28.72 8.60
CA THR A 261 21.90 29.38 9.77
C THR A 261 23.40 29.55 9.61
N ALA A 262 24.12 28.48 9.27
CA ALA A 262 25.57 28.50 9.06
C ALA A 262 25.99 29.39 7.88
N THR A 263 25.09 29.56 6.91
CA THR A 263 25.37 30.33 5.70
C THR A 263 25.42 31.84 5.95
N TYR A 264 24.55 32.36 6.84
CA TYR A 264 24.40 33.80 7.05
C TYR A 264 24.87 34.29 8.43
N ARG A 265 24.80 33.46 9.47
CA ARG A 265 25.16 33.85 10.84
C ARG A 265 26.65 34.15 10.96
N MET A 266 26.99 35.35 11.43
CA MET A 266 28.36 35.84 11.59
C MET A 266 29.17 35.77 10.28
N THR A 267 28.49 35.91 9.15
CA THR A 267 29.13 35.97 7.83
C THR A 267 28.92 37.35 7.23
N ASN A 268 29.95 37.89 6.56
CA ASN A 268 29.82 39.13 5.81
C ASN A 268 29.11 38.93 4.45
N LYS A 269 28.25 37.91 4.33
CA LYS A 269 27.51 37.66 3.09
C LYS A 269 26.47 38.77 2.85
N PRO A 270 26.26 39.14 1.57
CA PRO A 270 25.20 40.08 1.20
C PRO A 270 23.81 39.49 1.44
N LEU A 271 22.79 40.35 1.36
CA LEU A 271 21.39 39.92 1.44
C LEU A 271 21.09 38.87 0.34
N PRO A 272 20.37 37.77 0.66
CA PRO A 272 19.97 36.79 -0.33
C PRO A 272 19.14 37.41 -1.45
N THR A 273 19.39 36.99 -2.69
CA THR A 273 18.59 37.39 -3.87
C THR A 273 17.95 36.21 -4.59
N ARG A 274 18.27 34.98 -4.15
CA ARG A 274 17.75 33.73 -4.71
C ARG A 274 17.38 32.77 -3.59
N HIS A 275 16.43 31.88 -3.87
CA HIS A 275 16.10 30.77 -2.99
C HIS A 275 17.30 29.82 -2.82
N SER A 276 17.27 29.03 -1.76
CA SER A 276 18.26 27.99 -1.46
C SER A 276 18.21 26.89 -2.53
N HIS A 277 19.38 26.29 -2.79
CA HIS A 277 19.55 25.29 -3.85
C HIS A 277 18.73 24.00 -3.64
N PHE A 278 18.42 23.65 -2.39
CA PHE A 278 17.65 22.44 -2.07
C PHE A 278 16.15 22.59 -2.33
N VAL A 279 15.61 23.82 -2.37
CA VAL A 279 14.17 24.09 -2.40
C VAL A 279 13.47 23.48 -3.63
N PRO A 280 13.99 23.64 -4.87
CA PRO A 280 13.38 22.99 -6.03
C PRO A 280 13.35 21.46 -5.95
N SER A 281 14.20 20.87 -5.10
CA SER A 281 14.32 19.41 -4.94
C SER A 281 13.42 18.84 -3.85
N ILE A 282 12.76 19.67 -3.03
CA ILE A 282 11.92 19.22 -1.90
C ILE A 282 10.84 18.25 -2.37
N LEU A 283 10.11 18.61 -3.44
CA LEU A 283 9.07 17.77 -4.03
C LEU A 283 9.60 16.83 -5.14
N GLY A 284 10.92 16.73 -5.29
CA GLY A 284 11.56 15.82 -6.25
C GLY A 284 11.15 14.36 -6.08
N PRO A 285 11.10 13.81 -4.85
CA PRO A 285 10.62 12.45 -4.61
C PRO A 285 9.17 12.24 -5.04
N LEU A 286 8.28 13.21 -4.75
CA LEU A 286 6.88 13.17 -5.20
C LEU A 286 6.78 13.18 -6.73
N LYS A 287 7.50 14.09 -7.39
CA LYS A 287 7.57 14.18 -8.87
C LYS A 287 8.05 12.87 -9.50
N THR A 288 9.08 12.27 -8.92
CA THR A 288 9.64 10.99 -9.36
C THR A 288 8.62 9.88 -9.20
N PHE A 289 7.92 9.83 -8.07
CA PHE A 289 6.87 8.85 -7.81
C PHE A 289 5.74 8.96 -8.83
N ILE A 290 5.17 10.15 -9.05
CA ILE A 290 4.04 10.34 -9.99
C ILE A 290 4.41 10.13 -11.46
N SER A 291 5.66 10.37 -11.84
CA SER A 291 6.15 10.18 -13.22
C SER A 291 6.57 8.74 -13.50
N GLY A 292 6.72 7.91 -12.47
CA GLY A 292 7.09 6.51 -12.63
C GLY A 292 5.95 5.67 -13.20
N ASP A 293 6.27 4.65 -14.01
CA ASP A 293 5.30 3.68 -14.56
C ASP A 293 4.41 3.04 -13.47
N GLN A 294 4.92 2.94 -12.24
CA GLN A 294 4.22 2.33 -11.11
C GLN A 294 3.06 3.19 -10.57
N ALA A 295 3.15 4.51 -10.70
CA ALA A 295 2.07 5.42 -10.35
C ALA A 295 0.98 5.50 -11.43
N HIS A 296 1.30 5.13 -12.68
CA HIS A 296 0.32 5.09 -13.78
C HIS A 296 -0.71 3.95 -13.60
N GLY A 297 -0.43 2.96 -12.74
CA GLY A 297 -1.42 1.96 -12.34
C GLY A 297 -2.47 2.51 -11.36
N MET A 298 -2.18 3.60 -10.65
CA MET A 298 -3.18 4.22 -9.76
C MET A 298 -4.23 4.97 -10.58
N SER A 299 -5.49 4.94 -10.14
CA SER A 299 -6.51 5.82 -10.73
C SER A 299 -6.15 7.29 -10.53
N GLU A 300 -6.53 8.16 -11.46
CA GLU A 300 -6.28 9.61 -11.37
C GLU A 300 -6.79 10.20 -10.04
N VAL A 301 -7.92 9.68 -9.55
CA VAL A 301 -8.51 10.08 -8.25
C VAL A 301 -7.59 9.70 -7.09
N ALA A 302 -7.06 8.47 -7.07
CA ALA A 302 -6.17 8.00 -6.03
C ALA A 302 -4.83 8.76 -6.06
N GLN A 303 -4.27 8.96 -7.26
CA GLN A 303 -3.05 9.72 -7.46
C GLN A 303 -3.21 11.17 -6.99
N GLY A 304 -4.33 11.83 -7.36
CA GLY A 304 -4.62 13.21 -6.93
C GLY A 304 -4.77 13.34 -5.41
N LYS A 305 -5.42 12.35 -4.75
CA LYS A 305 -5.50 12.31 -3.28
C LYS A 305 -4.12 12.15 -2.64
N LEU A 306 -3.27 11.27 -3.15
CA LEU A 306 -1.91 11.05 -2.65
C LEU A 306 -1.07 12.32 -2.81
N VAL A 307 -1.08 12.96 -3.99
CA VAL A 307 -0.35 14.20 -4.26
C VAL A 307 -0.73 15.29 -3.26
N ARG A 308 -2.04 15.49 -3.03
CA ARG A 308 -2.52 16.46 -2.05
C ARG A 308 -2.06 16.10 -0.63
N ALA A 309 -2.21 14.86 -0.22
CA ALA A 309 -1.83 14.41 1.12
C ALA A 309 -0.31 14.55 1.38
N VAL A 310 0.53 14.24 0.39
CA VAL A 310 1.98 14.45 0.48
C VAL A 310 2.29 15.95 0.57
N ALA A 311 1.70 16.77 -0.28
CA ALA A 311 1.92 18.21 -0.28
C ALA A 311 1.53 18.86 1.06
N GLU A 312 0.38 18.50 1.62
CA GLU A 312 -0.09 18.99 2.93
C GLU A 312 0.88 18.60 4.05
N GLN A 313 1.29 17.32 4.12
CA GLN A 313 2.17 16.82 5.17
C GLN A 313 3.60 17.35 5.08
N VAL A 314 4.18 17.45 3.87
CA VAL A 314 5.50 18.07 3.68
C VAL A 314 5.46 19.54 4.06
N THR A 315 4.39 20.24 3.70
CA THR A 315 4.22 21.66 4.07
C THR A 315 4.07 21.84 5.57
N GLU A 316 3.32 20.97 6.26
CA GLU A 316 3.20 20.98 7.72
C GLU A 316 4.57 20.78 8.40
N LYS A 317 5.40 19.86 7.89
CA LYS A 317 6.76 19.66 8.40
C LYS A 317 7.66 20.86 8.13
N TYR A 318 7.49 21.52 6.98
CA TYR A 318 8.22 22.75 6.65
C TYR A 318 7.81 23.90 7.58
N ASP A 319 6.52 24.16 7.76
CA ASP A 319 5.98 25.14 8.70
C ASP A 319 6.60 24.96 10.10
N GLY A 320 6.53 23.75 10.65
CA GLY A 320 7.12 23.43 11.96
C GLY A 320 8.62 23.69 12.02
N MET A 321 9.39 23.22 11.04
CA MET A 321 10.84 23.41 10.99
C MET A 321 11.23 24.90 10.83
N ALA A 322 10.52 25.65 9.99
CA ALA A 322 10.76 27.06 9.77
C ALA A 322 10.44 27.88 11.03
N ASN A 323 9.32 27.57 11.69
CA ASN A 323 8.93 28.23 12.93
C ASN A 323 9.96 27.99 14.05
N ASP A 324 10.43 26.75 14.23
CA ASP A 324 11.49 26.42 15.19
C ASP A 324 12.79 27.20 14.91
N LEU A 325 13.16 27.30 13.63
CA LEU A 325 14.33 28.03 13.18
C LEU A 325 14.22 29.53 13.48
N VAL A 326 13.13 30.17 13.05
CA VAL A 326 12.86 31.60 13.28
C VAL A 326 12.84 31.91 14.77
N ASN A 327 12.14 31.11 15.58
CA ASN A 327 12.08 31.29 17.03
C ASN A 327 13.47 31.16 17.68
N THR A 328 14.28 30.21 17.24
CA THR A 328 15.64 30.02 17.76
C THR A 328 16.53 31.22 17.45
N ILE A 329 16.47 31.73 16.22
CA ILE A 329 17.27 32.88 15.80
C ILE A 329 16.85 34.15 16.54
N ARG A 330 15.54 34.45 16.61
CA ARG A 330 15.02 35.63 17.33
C ARG A 330 15.39 35.60 18.81
N LYS A 331 15.23 34.45 19.49
CA LYS A 331 15.66 34.28 20.90
C LYS A 331 17.16 34.51 21.10
N THR A 332 17.97 34.03 20.15
CA THR A 332 19.43 34.20 20.19
C THR A 332 19.81 35.67 20.00
N GLU A 333 19.17 36.37 19.07
CA GLU A 333 19.40 37.79 18.82
C GLU A 333 18.99 38.66 20.02
N MET A 334 17.80 38.43 20.59
CA MET A 334 17.35 39.15 21.80
C MET A 334 18.33 38.94 22.98
N SER A 335 18.87 37.73 23.13
CA SER A 335 19.88 37.42 24.15
C SER A 335 21.20 38.17 23.90
N LEU A 336 21.64 38.26 22.63
CA LEU A 336 22.83 39.01 22.24
C LEU A 336 22.65 40.52 22.42
N LYS A 337 21.49 41.07 22.05
CA LYS A 337 21.14 42.49 22.27
C LYS A 337 21.16 42.83 23.77
N ARG A 338 20.58 41.98 24.63
CA ARG A 338 20.62 42.15 26.08
C ARG A 338 22.04 42.06 26.66
N LEU A 339 22.89 41.18 26.11
CA LEU A 339 24.29 41.05 26.52
C LEU A 339 25.13 42.27 26.11
N LYS A 340 24.96 42.77 24.87
CA LYS A 340 25.59 44.01 24.39
C LYS A 340 25.13 45.22 25.19
N GLY A 341 23.82 45.39 25.42
CA GLY A 341 23.29 46.47 26.25
C GLY A 341 23.80 46.47 27.70
N ARG A 342 24.17 45.32 28.27
CA ARG A 342 24.85 45.22 29.57
C ARG A 342 26.34 45.56 29.53
N ARG A 343 26.97 45.51 28.36
CA ARG A 343 28.38 45.85 28.13
C ARG A 343 28.54 47.33 27.81
N ASP A 344 27.59 47.89 27.07
CA ASP A 344 27.57 49.29 26.63
C ASP A 344 27.19 50.27 27.76
N THR A 345 26.56 49.82 28.85
CA THR A 345 26.37 50.62 30.08
C THR A 345 27.68 50.93 30.83
N LYS A 346 28.82 50.36 30.41
CA LYS A 346 30.16 50.70 30.92
C LYS A 346 31.03 51.52 29.95
N ALA A 347 30.56 51.80 28.74
CA ALA A 347 31.31 52.58 27.76
C ALA A 347 30.37 53.45 26.91
N ALA A 348 29.96 54.59 27.48
CA ALA A 348 29.30 55.63 26.71
C ALA A 348 30.34 56.45 25.95
N ALA A 349 30.40 56.31 24.63
CA ALA A 349 30.58 57.42 23.67
C ALA A 349 30.72 56.89 22.23
N GLY A 350 29.75 57.27 21.38
CA GLY A 350 29.98 57.65 19.99
C GLY A 350 30.42 56.57 18.99
N ALA A 351 29.45 55.93 18.33
CA ALA A 351 29.53 55.59 16.90
C ALA A 351 28.14 55.20 16.37
N GLN A 352 27.48 56.11 15.66
CA GLN A 352 26.41 55.74 14.72
C GLN A 352 27.07 55.03 13.53
N SER A 353 27.16 53.70 13.63
CA SER A 353 27.37 52.86 12.46
C SER A 353 26.00 52.60 11.84
N GLY A 354 25.86 52.86 10.54
CA GLY A 354 24.63 52.55 9.80
C GLY A 354 24.20 51.11 10.08
N GLU A 355 22.91 50.91 10.36
CA GLU A 355 22.34 49.60 10.68
C GLU A 355 22.62 48.61 9.54
N ALA A 356 23.72 47.86 9.67
CA ALA A 356 23.92 46.67 8.87
C ALA A 356 22.78 45.71 9.21
N LEU A 357 22.00 45.32 8.19
CA LEU A 357 20.93 44.32 8.28
C LEU A 357 21.34 43.16 9.19
N SER A 358 20.50 42.85 10.17
CA SER A 358 20.78 41.80 11.14
C SER A 358 20.93 40.46 10.44
N ASP A 359 21.79 39.58 10.95
CA ASP A 359 21.88 38.20 10.46
C ASP A 359 20.51 37.51 10.51
N THR A 360 19.67 37.89 11.48
CA THR A 360 18.28 37.45 11.58
C THR A 360 17.45 37.88 10.36
N ASP A 361 17.56 39.14 9.94
CA ASP A 361 16.82 39.67 8.79
C ASP A 361 17.23 38.94 7.51
N LYS A 362 18.53 38.65 7.35
CA LYS A 362 19.05 37.88 6.20
C LYS A 362 18.50 36.45 6.18
N ILE A 363 18.43 35.78 7.34
CA ILE A 363 17.89 34.41 7.42
C ILE A 363 16.38 34.40 7.17
N CYS A 364 15.61 35.31 7.77
CA CYS A 364 14.18 35.45 7.49
C CYS A 364 13.93 35.77 6.01
N HIS A 365 14.75 36.63 5.40
CA HIS A 365 14.64 36.93 3.98
C HIS A 365 14.98 35.72 3.10
N GLN A 366 15.98 34.90 3.46
CA GLN A 366 16.26 33.65 2.75
C GLN A 366 15.06 32.71 2.82
N LEU A 367 14.46 32.54 4.01
CA LEU A 367 13.29 31.69 4.18
C LEU A 367 12.08 32.19 3.37
N LEU A 368 11.90 33.50 3.26
CA LEU A 368 10.85 34.08 2.42
C LEU A 368 11.03 33.70 0.94
N LEU A 369 12.25 33.82 0.40
CA LEU A 369 12.55 33.41 -0.97
C LEU A 369 12.36 31.90 -1.17
N ASP A 370 12.74 31.10 -0.16
CA ASP A 370 12.60 29.65 -0.18
C ASP A 370 11.11 29.24 -0.18
N VAL A 371 10.28 29.86 0.64
CA VAL A 371 8.82 29.60 0.69
C VAL A 371 8.14 29.99 -0.62
N GLN A 372 8.52 31.12 -1.22
CA GLN A 372 7.99 31.54 -2.52
C GLN A 372 8.32 30.53 -3.63
N GLU A 373 9.56 30.03 -3.66
CA GLU A 373 9.94 29.00 -4.63
C GLU A 373 9.23 27.68 -4.34
N TYR A 374 9.11 27.28 -3.08
CA TYR A 374 8.35 26.10 -2.67
C TYR A 374 6.87 26.17 -3.12
N GLY A 375 6.24 27.34 -3.03
CA GLY A 375 4.89 27.57 -3.58
C GLY A 375 4.81 27.32 -5.09
N ARG A 376 5.82 27.74 -5.87
CA ARG A 376 5.90 27.41 -7.30
C ARG A 376 6.04 25.90 -7.53
N GLN A 377 6.82 25.21 -6.69
CA GLN A 377 6.98 23.75 -6.77
C GLN A 377 5.67 23.01 -6.46
N LEU A 378 4.86 23.49 -5.50
CA LEU A 378 3.52 22.97 -5.24
C LEU A 378 2.60 23.10 -6.46
N SER A 379 2.60 24.27 -7.12
CA SER A 379 1.81 24.49 -8.33
C SER A 379 2.22 23.56 -9.47
N GLN A 380 3.52 23.27 -9.60
CA GLN A 380 4.04 22.35 -10.62
C GLN A 380 3.58 20.89 -10.42
N VAL A 381 3.25 20.49 -9.19
CA VAL A 381 2.67 19.15 -8.92
C VAL A 381 1.14 19.19 -8.90
N GLY A 382 0.52 20.30 -9.34
CA GLY A 382 -0.93 20.44 -9.44
C GLY A 382 -1.62 20.82 -8.12
N VAL A 383 -0.89 21.31 -7.12
CA VAL A 383 -1.44 21.77 -5.84
C VAL A 383 -1.36 23.29 -5.77
N ALA A 384 -2.51 23.96 -5.67
CA ALA A 384 -2.55 25.41 -5.42
C ALA A 384 -2.04 25.70 -3.99
N PRO A 385 -0.99 26.52 -3.80
CA PRO A 385 -0.46 26.80 -2.46
C PRO A 385 -1.51 27.35 -1.49
N GLU A 386 -2.45 28.14 -1.99
CA GLU A 386 -3.55 28.74 -1.23
C GLU A 386 -4.57 27.70 -0.74
N SER A 387 -4.59 26.50 -1.34
CA SER A 387 -5.45 25.40 -0.88
C SER A 387 -4.86 24.67 0.33
N VAL A 388 -3.60 24.93 0.69
CA VAL A 388 -2.88 24.28 1.78
C VAL A 388 -2.76 25.24 2.96
N SER A 389 -3.55 25.04 4.01
CA SER A 389 -3.57 25.92 5.19
C SER A 389 -2.21 26.05 5.89
N SER A 390 -1.41 24.99 5.90
CA SER A 390 -0.04 25.02 6.44
C SER A 390 0.92 25.87 5.60
N TYR A 391 0.65 26.06 4.31
CA TYR A 391 1.43 26.96 3.46
C TYR A 391 1.15 28.43 3.83
N GLU A 392 -0.10 28.78 4.10
CA GLU A 392 -0.46 30.12 4.57
C GLU A 392 0.27 30.46 5.87
N ARG A 393 0.23 29.56 6.86
CA ARG A 393 0.96 29.73 8.13
C ARG A 393 2.48 29.82 7.94
N LEU A 394 3.04 28.99 7.06
CA LEU A 394 4.45 29.04 6.71
C LEU A 394 4.83 30.39 6.09
N SER A 395 4.01 30.90 5.17
CA SER A 395 4.18 32.21 4.54
C SER A 395 4.08 33.36 5.56
N GLU A 396 3.20 33.25 6.55
CA GLU A 396 3.09 34.23 7.64
C GLU A 396 4.33 34.19 8.56
N THR A 397 4.82 33.00 8.90
CA THR A 397 5.99 32.79 9.78
C THR A 397 7.26 33.46 9.22
N VAL A 398 7.43 33.42 7.90
CA VAL A 398 8.62 33.98 7.22
C VAL A 398 8.44 35.44 6.77
N ASN A 399 7.24 36.00 6.84
CA ASN A 399 6.97 37.39 6.46
C ASN A 399 7.28 38.36 7.61
N PRO A 400 8.18 39.35 7.41
CA PRO A 400 8.60 40.27 8.46
C PRO A 400 7.57 41.35 8.84
N THR A 401 6.46 41.49 8.11
CA THR A 401 5.54 42.65 8.21
C THR A 401 4.37 42.50 9.21
N LYS A 402 4.30 41.42 10.00
CA LYS A 402 3.24 41.21 11.01
C LYS A 402 3.70 41.28 12.47
N GLU A 403 4.83 41.94 12.79
CA GLU A 403 5.03 42.42 14.16
C GLU A 403 4.16 43.67 14.38
N GLY A 404 2.90 43.45 14.76
CA GLY A 404 2.06 44.50 15.31
C GLY A 404 2.73 45.12 16.55
N PRO A 405 2.56 46.43 16.80
CA PRO A 405 3.16 47.09 17.95
C PRO A 405 2.71 46.38 19.24
N PRO A 406 3.57 46.32 20.28
CA PRO A 406 3.18 45.74 21.56
C PRO A 406 1.93 46.46 22.04
N THR A 407 0.86 45.71 22.30
CA THR A 407 -0.34 46.21 22.92
C THR A 407 0.07 46.83 24.25
N ALA A 408 0.11 48.16 24.29
CA ALA A 408 0.30 48.90 25.53
C ALA A 408 -0.91 48.58 26.40
N ALA A 409 -0.69 47.81 27.46
CA ALA A 409 -1.64 47.71 28.55
C ALA A 409 -1.81 49.13 29.14
N GLN A 410 -3.03 49.66 29.03
CA GLN A 410 -3.54 50.74 29.87
C GLN A 410 -4.45 50.13 30.92
#